data_AF-A0A7X7UTB1-F1
#
_entry.id   AF-A0A7X7UTB1-F1
#
_cell.length_a   1.000
_cell.length_b   1.000
_cell.length_c   1.000
_cell.angle_alpha   90.00
_cell.angle_beta   90.00
_cell.angle_gamma   90.00
#
_symmetry.space_group_name_H-M   'P 1'
#
loop_
_entity.id
_entity.type
_entity.pdbx_description
1 polymer ?
#
loop_
_entity_poly.entity_id
_entity_poly.type
_entity_poly.pdbx_seq_one_letter_code
_entity_poly.pdbx_strand_id
1 'polypeptide(L)'
;MSEQEKTVEFVDATSGRKDGKRTNVIRNILNGNVLNRESVTSQIPYIFFLAFLAIIYIANRYRYEKLVKEVQTLQVEVKNLRAESITTASQLMFISTQSQVSRLVEEKGLGLEESVVPPKKIKAKL
;
A
#
# COMPACT_ATOMS: atom_id res chain seq x y z
N MET A 1 60.98 55.22 4.98
CA MET A 1 59.99 55.70 4.00
C MET A 1 60.18 54.85 2.76
N SER A 2 59.25 54.05 2.27
CA SER A 2 57.87 53.74 2.66
C SER A 2 57.51 52.47 1.88
N GLU A 3 56.86 51.53 2.54
CA GLU A 3 56.21 50.37 1.95
C GLU A 3 55.04 50.78 1.04
N GLN A 4 54.43 49.78 0.38
CA GLN A 4 53.12 49.76 -0.27
C GLN A 4 53.11 50.23 -1.75
N GLU A 5 52.38 49.64 -2.68
CA GLU A 5 51.50 48.47 -2.68
C GLU A 5 51.24 48.06 -4.13
N LYS A 6 50.71 46.85 -4.28
CA LYS A 6 50.29 46.20 -5.53
C LYS A 6 49.32 47.07 -6.34
N THR A 7 49.40 46.97 -7.66
CA THR A 7 48.18 46.86 -8.47
C THR A 7 48.43 45.82 -9.56
N VAL A 8 48.25 44.56 -9.17
CA VAL A 8 48.02 43.51 -10.17
C VAL A 8 46.66 43.85 -10.78
N GLU A 9 46.65 44.21 -12.06
CA GLU A 9 45.40 44.37 -12.81
C GLU A 9 44.64 43.05 -12.73
N PHE A 10 43.56 43.05 -11.96
CA PHE A 10 42.53 42.06 -12.13
C PHE A 10 41.88 42.35 -13.48
N VAL A 11 42.28 41.58 -14.50
CA VAL A 11 41.39 41.27 -15.61
C VAL A 11 40.15 40.68 -14.94
N ASP A 12 39.10 41.49 -14.85
CA ASP A 12 37.79 41.06 -14.41
C ASP A 12 37.38 39.96 -15.37
N ALA A 13 37.61 38.72 -14.95
CA ALA A 13 37.19 37.55 -15.66
C ALA A 13 35.68 37.68 -15.73
N THR A 14 35.19 38.13 -16.89
CA THR A 14 33.79 38.24 -17.21
C THR A 14 33.20 36.88 -16.91
N SER A 15 32.62 36.76 -15.71
CA SER A 15 31.96 35.56 -15.24
C SER A 15 30.68 35.49 -16.06
N GLY A 16 30.82 34.96 -17.27
CA GLY A 16 29.72 34.55 -18.12
C GLY A 16 29.06 33.35 -17.46
N ARG A 17 28.30 33.61 -16.38
CA ARG A 17 27.38 32.66 -15.76
C ARG A 17 26.35 32.26 -16.82
N LYS A 18 26.61 31.14 -17.49
CA LYS A 18 25.68 30.50 -18.43
C LYS A 18 24.51 29.79 -17.74
N ASP A 19 24.31 30.01 -16.43
CA ASP A 19 23.19 29.47 -15.66
C ASP A 19 21.92 30.33 -15.74
N GLY A 20 21.99 31.50 -16.38
CA GLY A 20 20.82 32.37 -16.56
C GLY A 20 19.80 31.85 -17.57
N LYS A 21 20.16 30.92 -18.48
CA LYS A 21 19.26 30.55 -19.58
C LYS A 21 18.05 29.73 -19.12
N ARG A 22 18.22 28.76 -18.22
CA ARG A 22 17.10 27.92 -17.73
C ARG A 22 16.18 28.67 -16.77
N THR A 23 16.74 29.47 -15.88
CA THR A 23 15.97 30.32 -14.96
C THR A 23 15.19 31.39 -15.72
N ASN A 24 15.77 31.96 -16.79
CA ASN A 24 15.06 32.90 -17.66
C ASN A 24 13.90 32.24 -18.41
N VAL A 25 14.02 30.98 -18.84
CA VAL A 25 12.91 30.26 -19.49
C VAL A 25 11.75 30.03 -18.51
N ILE A 26 12.04 29.53 -17.30
CA ILE A 26 11.00 29.32 -16.27
C ILE A 26 10.37 30.66 -15.87
N ARG A 27 11.16 31.72 -15.69
CA ARG A 27 10.68 33.07 -15.39
C ARG A 27 9.82 33.64 -16.52
N ASN A 28 10.20 33.43 -17.77
CA ASN A 28 9.44 33.89 -18.93
C ASN A 28 8.12 33.13 -19.12
N ILE A 29 8.06 31.86 -18.72
CA ILE A 29 6.83 31.06 -18.67
C ILE A 29 5.93 31.54 -17.52
N LEU A 30 6.50 31.78 -16.33
CA LEU A 30 5.76 32.25 -15.15
C LEU A 30 5.22 33.67 -15.33
N ASN A 31 5.95 34.53 -16.05
CA ASN A 31 5.52 35.89 -16.41
C ASN A 31 4.48 35.92 -17.55
N GLY A 32 4.05 34.77 -18.08
CA GLY A 32 2.97 34.71 -19.08
C GLY A 32 3.34 35.16 -20.49
N ASN A 33 4.60 35.55 -20.75
CA ASN A 33 5.05 35.99 -22.08
C ASN A 33 4.95 34.88 -23.14
N VAL A 34 4.99 33.61 -22.72
CA VAL A 34 4.76 32.46 -23.61
C VAL A 34 3.27 32.28 -23.94
N LEU A 35 2.37 32.66 -23.03
CA LEU A 35 0.92 32.50 -23.19
C LEU A 35 0.30 33.56 -24.11
N ASN A 36 0.93 34.74 -24.20
CA ASN A 36 0.53 35.86 -25.08
C ASN A 36 1.00 35.72 -26.54
N ARG A 37 1.64 34.60 -26.89
CA ARG A 37 1.95 34.30 -28.31
C ARG A 37 0.66 33.85 -28.98
N GLU A 38 0.32 34.44 -30.11
CA GLU A 38 -0.93 34.14 -30.87
C GLU A 38 -1.15 32.63 -31.10
N SER A 39 -0.07 31.88 -31.35
CA SER A 39 -0.11 30.41 -31.53
C SER A 39 -0.36 29.61 -30.26
N VAL A 40 -0.16 30.19 -29.07
CA VAL A 40 -0.42 29.52 -27.78
C VAL A 40 -1.79 29.95 -27.24
N THR A 41 -2.17 31.21 -27.45
CA THR A 41 -3.49 31.74 -27.06
C THR A 41 -4.63 30.96 -27.72
N SER A 42 -4.49 30.57 -29.00
CA SER A 42 -5.50 29.76 -29.69
C SER A 42 -5.63 28.32 -29.14
N GLN A 43 -4.63 27.82 -28.39
CA GLN A 43 -4.58 26.46 -27.85
C GLN A 43 -4.88 26.43 -26.34
N ILE A 44 -5.23 27.57 -25.74
CA ILE A 44 -5.63 27.65 -24.32
C ILE A 44 -6.70 26.61 -23.95
N PRO A 45 -7.79 26.41 -24.73
CA PRO A 45 -8.79 25.39 -24.42
C PRO A 45 -8.19 23.97 -24.32
N TYR A 46 -7.20 23.65 -25.16
CA TYR A 46 -6.52 22.36 -25.15
C TYR A 46 -5.61 22.19 -23.92
N ILE A 47 -4.92 23.25 -23.48
CA ILE A 47 -4.12 23.22 -22.24
C ILE A 47 -5.03 22.98 -21.03
N PHE A 48 -6.20 23.64 -20.98
CA PHE A 48 -7.20 23.38 -19.93
C PHE A 48 -7.73 21.96 -19.97
N PHE A 49 -7.95 21.39 -21.15
CA PHE A 49 -8.33 19.99 -21.29
C PHE A 49 -7.27 19.04 -20.73
N LEU A 50 -5.98 19.30 -21.01
CA LEU A 50 -4.88 18.51 -20.43
C LEU A 50 -4.79 18.67 -18.91
N ALA A 51 -4.96 19.89 -18.39
CA ALA A 51 -4.99 20.14 -16.95
C ALA A 51 -6.16 19.40 -16.28
N PHE A 52 -7.33 19.40 -16.89
CA PHE A 52 -8.49 18.64 -16.43
C PHE A 52 -8.21 17.13 -16.40
N LEU A 53 -7.59 16.60 -17.47
CA LEU A 53 -7.18 15.20 -17.53
C LEU A 53 -6.15 14.85 -16.45
N ALA A 54 -5.21 15.77 -16.17
CA ALA A 54 -4.23 15.61 -15.10
C ALA A 54 -4.91 15.54 -13.72
N ILE A 55 -5.92 16.37 -13.45
CA ILE A 55 -6.70 16.32 -12.21
C ILE A 55 -7.41 14.96 -12.09
N ILE A 56 -8.07 14.50 -13.15
CA ILE A 56 -8.72 13.17 -13.19
C ILE A 56 -7.70 12.06 -12.93
N TYR A 57 -6.52 12.15 -13.54
CA TYR A 57 -5.46 11.16 -13.35
C TYR A 57 -4.99 11.09 -11.90
N ILE A 58 -4.72 12.24 -11.28
CA ILE A 58 -4.32 12.32 -9.86
C ILE A 58 -5.42 11.76 -8.96
N ALA A 59 -6.68 12.12 -9.21
CA ALA A 59 -7.82 11.62 -8.44
C ALA A 59 -7.93 10.09 -8.53
N ASN A 60 -7.81 9.52 -9.74
CA ASN A 60 -7.81 8.07 -9.94
C ASN A 60 -6.62 7.39 -9.25
N ARG A 61 -5.44 7.99 -9.31
CA ARG A 61 -4.24 7.48 -8.64
C ARG A 61 -4.45 7.32 -7.14
N TYR A 62 -5.00 8.33 -6.47
CA TYR A 62 -5.29 8.26 -5.03
C TYR A 62 -6.32 7.18 -4.70
N ARG A 63 -7.34 6.98 -5.55
CA ARG A 63 -8.33 5.90 -5.35
C ARG A 63 -7.67 4.53 -5.46
N TYR A 64 -6.80 4.34 -6.44
CA TYR A 64 -6.09 3.08 -6.65
C TYR A 64 -5.19 2.74 -5.46
N GLU A 65 -4.46 3.72 -4.93
CA GLU A 65 -3.59 3.52 -3.75
C GLU A 65 -4.38 3.08 -2.51
N LYS A 66 -5.58 3.65 -2.30
CA LYS A 66 -6.47 3.21 -1.21
C LYS A 66 -6.96 1.78 -1.42
N LEU A 67 -7.41 1.46 -2.63
CA LEU A 67 -7.91 0.13 -2.98
C LEU A 67 -6.82 -0.95 -2.80
N VAL A 68 -5.60 -0.68 -3.24
CA VAL A 68 -4.48 -1.63 -3.07
C VAL A 68 -4.19 -1.90 -1.59
N LYS A 69 -4.21 -0.87 -0.74
CA LYS A 69 -4.04 -1.05 0.70
C LYS A 69 -5.18 -1.88 1.32
N GLU A 70 -6.41 -1.60 0.93
CA GLU A 70 -7.58 -2.34 1.39
C GLU A 70 -7.52 -3.82 0.99
N VAL A 71 -7.17 -4.11 -0.27
CA VAL A 71 -6.98 -5.48 -0.76
C VAL A 71 -5.91 -6.22 0.04
N GLN A 72 -4.80 -5.57 0.39
CA GLN A 72 -3.75 -6.18 1.21
C GLN A 72 -4.27 -6.54 2.61
N THR A 73 -4.97 -5.63 3.27
CA THR A 73 -5.57 -5.88 4.59
C THR A 73 -6.58 -7.03 4.53
N LEU A 74 -7.48 -7.02 3.54
CA LEU A 74 -8.49 -8.06 3.36
C LEU A 74 -7.85 -9.44 3.10
N GLN A 75 -6.76 -9.51 2.32
CA GLN A 75 -6.04 -10.76 2.10
C GLN A 75 -5.45 -11.34 3.40
N VAL A 76 -4.89 -10.46 4.26
CA VAL A 76 -4.38 -10.87 5.57
C VAL A 76 -5.52 -11.37 6.46
N GLU A 77 -6.65 -10.66 6.48
CA GLU A 77 -7.83 -11.05 7.26
C GLU A 77 -8.37 -12.41 6.83
N VAL A 78 -8.54 -12.64 5.53
CA VAL A 78 -8.98 -13.94 4.99
C VAL A 78 -8.01 -15.06 5.39
N LYS A 79 -6.69 -14.79 5.34
CA LYS A 79 -5.68 -15.77 5.76
C LYS A 79 -5.79 -16.08 7.25
N ASN A 80 -6.00 -15.06 8.09
CA ASN A 80 -6.16 -15.23 9.53
C ASN A 80 -7.43 -16.02 9.87
N LEU A 81 -8.57 -15.67 9.28
CA LEU A 81 -9.84 -16.40 9.47
C LEU A 81 -9.71 -17.87 9.04
N ARG A 82 -8.99 -18.13 7.94
CA ARG A 82 -8.71 -19.51 7.52
C ARG A 82 -7.84 -20.26 8.52
N ALA A 83 -6.79 -19.63 9.04
CA ALA A 83 -5.94 -20.24 10.06
C ALA A 83 -6.72 -20.51 11.36
N GLU A 84 -7.57 -19.58 11.78
CA GLU A 84 -8.43 -19.70 12.95
C GLU A 84 -9.42 -20.86 12.80
N SER A 85 -10.16 -20.93 11.69
CA SER A 85 -11.11 -22.04 11.45
C SER A 85 -10.43 -23.41 11.46
N ILE A 86 -9.26 -23.55 10.85
CA ILE A 86 -8.48 -24.79 10.89
C ILE A 86 -8.04 -25.12 12.33
N THR A 87 -7.57 -24.11 13.06
CA THR A 87 -7.11 -24.29 14.44
C THR A 87 -8.26 -24.72 15.34
N THR A 88 -9.40 -24.03 15.29
CA THR A 88 -10.60 -24.36 16.08
C THR A 88 -11.13 -25.75 15.73
N ALA A 89 -11.19 -26.11 14.45
CA ALA A 89 -11.56 -27.46 14.03
C ALA A 89 -10.58 -28.53 14.55
N SER A 90 -9.28 -28.24 14.53
CA SER A 90 -8.24 -29.14 15.05
C SER A 90 -8.32 -29.30 16.57
N GLN A 91 -8.60 -28.22 17.31
CA GLN A 91 -8.82 -28.26 18.75
C GLN A 91 -10.05 -29.10 19.09
N LEU A 92 -11.15 -28.92 18.37
CA LEU A 92 -12.35 -29.74 18.56
C LEU A 92 -12.06 -31.22 18.28
N MET A 93 -11.34 -31.54 17.21
CA MET A 93 -10.95 -32.91 16.88
C MET A 93 -10.06 -33.53 17.97
N PHE A 94 -9.10 -32.77 18.50
CA PHE A 94 -8.24 -33.19 19.59
C PHE A 94 -9.06 -33.49 20.86
N ILE A 95 -9.94 -32.59 21.27
CA ILE A 95 -10.79 -32.78 22.46
C ILE A 95 -11.79 -33.93 22.26
N SER A 96 -12.28 -34.13 21.04
CA SER A 96 -13.21 -35.22 20.69
C SER A 96 -12.51 -36.58 20.51
N THR A 97 -11.18 -36.63 20.63
CA THR A 97 -10.44 -37.89 20.53
C THR A 97 -10.78 -38.78 21.72
N GLN A 98 -11.02 -40.07 21.45
CA GLN A 98 -11.42 -41.08 22.44
C GLN A 98 -10.60 -41.05 23.73
N SER A 99 -9.26 -40.96 23.62
CA SER A 99 -8.37 -40.87 24.79
C SER A 99 -8.54 -39.57 25.59
N GLN A 100 -8.77 -38.44 24.93
CA GLN A 100 -9.03 -37.17 25.59
C GLN A 100 -10.40 -37.16 26.27
N VAL A 101 -11.43 -37.71 25.60
CA VAL A 101 -12.77 -37.85 26.16
C VAL A 101 -12.74 -38.78 27.39
N SER A 102 -12.09 -39.94 27.30
CA SER A 102 -11.93 -40.86 28.44
C SER A 102 -11.24 -40.17 29.62
N ARG A 103 -10.16 -39.42 29.37
CA ARG A 103 -9.46 -38.65 30.40
C ARG A 103 -10.35 -37.57 31.02
N LEU A 104 -11.12 -36.84 30.21
CA LEU A 104 -12.06 -35.81 30.67
C LEU A 104 -13.22 -36.41 31.50
N VAL A 105 -13.68 -37.61 31.15
CA VAL A 105 -14.72 -38.35 31.86
C VAL A 105 -14.24 -38.79 33.25
N GLU A 106 -13.00 -39.29 33.33
CA GLU A 106 -12.34 -39.67 34.58
C GLU A 106 -12.09 -38.46 35.47
N GLU A 107 -11.52 -37.37 34.93
CA GLU A 107 -11.27 -36.12 35.66
C GLU A 107 -12.55 -35.50 36.21
N LYS A 108 -13.66 -35.59 35.47
CA LYS A 108 -14.98 -35.10 35.90
C LYS A 108 -15.74 -36.07 36.81
N GLY A 109 -15.18 -37.25 37.10
CA GLY A 109 -15.79 -38.24 38.01
C GLY A 109 -17.13 -38.78 37.51
N LEU A 110 -17.34 -38.85 36.20
CA LEU A 110 -18.65 -39.22 35.62
C LEU A 110 -18.94 -40.73 35.68
N GLY A 111 -17.97 -41.56 36.08
CA GLY A 111 -18.14 -43.00 36.28
C GLY A 111 -18.51 -43.78 35.00
N LEU A 112 -18.23 -43.21 33.83
CA LEU A 112 -18.49 -43.84 32.54
C LEU A 112 -17.23 -44.59 32.08
N GLU A 113 -17.39 -45.86 31.71
CA GLU A 113 -16.33 -46.68 31.16
C GLU A 113 -16.55 -46.95 29.67
N GLU A 114 -15.45 -47.14 28.96
CA GLU A 114 -15.48 -47.36 27.53
C GLU A 114 -16.02 -48.75 27.19
N SER A 115 -16.94 -48.83 26.23
CA SER A 115 -17.53 -50.10 25.84
C SER A 115 -16.55 -50.92 25.00
N VAL A 116 -16.02 -51.99 25.59
CA VAL A 116 -15.10 -52.94 24.93
C VAL A 116 -15.82 -53.90 23.98
N VAL A 117 -17.15 -53.89 23.98
CA VAL A 117 -18.01 -54.84 23.25
C VAL A 117 -18.65 -54.13 22.06
N PRO A 118 -18.50 -54.65 20.82
CA PRO A 118 -19.04 -53.98 19.64
C PRO A 118 -20.58 -53.90 19.66
N PRO A 119 -21.17 -52.83 19.10
CA PRO A 119 -22.62 -52.65 19.08
C PRO A 119 -23.31 -53.70 18.21
N LYS A 120 -24.44 -54.24 18.70
CA LYS A 120 -25.23 -55.25 17.99
C LYS A 120 -26.21 -54.55 17.02
N LYS A 121 -26.20 -54.95 15.74
CA LYS A 121 -27.24 -54.53 14.79
C LYS A 121 -28.59 -55.13 15.17
N ILE A 122 -29.54 -54.29 15.52
CA ILE A 122 -30.94 -54.68 15.69
C ILE A 122 -31.55 -54.79 14.27
N LYS A 123 -31.81 -56.01 13.80
CA LYS A 123 -32.60 -56.23 12.59
C LYS A 123 -34.05 -56.49 13.03
N ALA A 124 -34.96 -55.59 12.68
CA ALA A 124 -36.38 -55.87 12.79
C ALA A 124 -36.73 -56.95 11.75
N LYS A 125 -37.24 -58.09 12.20
CA LYS A 125 -37.97 -59.01 11.33
C LYS A 125 -39.34 -58.37 11.08
N LEU A 126 -39.57 -57.92 9.85
CA LEU A 126 -40.89 -57.74 9.26
C LEU A 126 -41.10 -58.90 8.28
#